data_AF-A0A7Y3FQH7-F1
#
_entry.id   AF-A0A7Y3FQH7-F1
#
_cell.length_a   1.000
_cell.length_b   1.000
_cell.length_c   1.000
_cell.angle_alpha   90.00
_cell.angle_beta   90.00
_cell.angle_gamma   90.00
#
_symmetry.space_group_name_H-M   'P 1'
#
loop_
_entity.id
_entity.type
_entity.pdbx_description
1 polymer ?
#
loop_
_entity_poly.entity_id
_entity_poly.type
_entity_poly.pdbx_seq_one_letter_code
_entity_poly.pdbx_strand_id
1 'polypeptide(L)'
;MRARPCWTLPVVLALLLLPTPATAQVELCLEAEQFMRDVMGMTALSEPDTIDDWRTRKMVPGCRVTAAGGSRLPSSQIVEGFYAQVEIEGWTRTPDPRDAPAEASLRYRRSGADCLFNFYDNTTTLATEAELVVSDAVPLATGEALFNFLVLCTPAAPAAPRGSTTPDSRPDPMSGLRSS
;
A
#
# COMPACT_ATOMS: atom_id res chain seq x y z
N MET A 1 -24.08 54.78 38.94
CA MET A 1 -24.48 53.78 37.92
C MET A 1 -23.27 52.89 37.67
N ARG A 2 -23.38 51.58 37.95
CA ARG A 2 -22.25 50.62 37.90
C ARG A 2 -22.05 50.10 36.48
N ALA A 3 -20.80 50.12 36.01
CA ALA A 3 -20.33 49.54 34.76
C ALA A 3 -20.49 48.01 34.73
N ARG A 4 -20.83 47.45 33.56
CA ARG A 4 -20.81 46.02 33.30
C ARG A 4 -19.65 45.71 32.33
N PRO A 5 -18.68 44.87 32.70
CA PRO A 5 -17.68 44.36 31.77
C PRO A 5 -18.29 43.24 30.93
N CYS A 6 -18.23 43.41 29.60
CA CYS A 6 -18.58 42.40 28.61
C CYS A 6 -17.42 41.38 28.54
N TRP A 7 -17.62 40.19 29.10
CA TRP A 7 -16.68 39.09 28.98
C TRP A 7 -16.78 38.50 27.56
N THR A 8 -15.79 38.77 26.72
CA THR A 8 -15.58 38.04 25.47
C THR A 8 -14.93 36.70 25.78
N LEU A 9 -15.69 35.61 25.63
CA LEU A 9 -15.17 34.25 25.62
C LEU A 9 -14.34 34.03 24.33
N PRO A 10 -13.09 33.54 24.41
CA PRO A 10 -12.40 33.04 23.24
C PRO A 10 -12.96 31.66 22.90
N VAL A 11 -13.60 31.53 21.74
CA VAL A 11 -13.93 30.23 21.14
C VAL A 11 -12.61 29.62 20.67
N VAL A 12 -12.08 28.69 21.45
CA VAL A 12 -10.91 27.89 21.06
C VAL A 12 -11.34 26.92 19.96
N LEU A 13 -10.88 27.18 18.74
CA LEU A 13 -11.08 26.36 17.55
C LEU A 13 -10.23 25.08 17.67
N ALA A 14 -10.74 24.06 18.38
CA ALA A 14 -10.14 22.73 18.44
C ALA A 14 -10.65 21.86 17.27
N LEU A 15 -10.05 21.98 16.09
CA LEU A 15 -10.48 21.27 14.87
C LEU A 15 -9.42 20.32 14.26
N LEU A 16 -8.33 20.00 14.97
CA LEU A 16 -7.15 19.40 14.35
C LEU A 16 -6.94 17.87 14.52
N LEU A 17 -7.94 17.10 14.95
CA LEU A 17 -7.78 15.65 15.19
C LEU A 17 -8.93 14.77 14.67
N LEU A 18 -9.61 15.19 13.59
CA LEU A 18 -10.64 14.33 13.00
C LEU A 18 -9.98 13.22 12.16
N PRO A 19 -10.39 11.94 12.35
CA PRO A 19 -9.91 10.83 11.52
C PRO A 19 -10.31 11.04 10.06
N THR A 20 -9.43 10.64 9.13
CA THR A 20 -9.69 10.72 7.69
C THR A 20 -10.93 9.88 7.34
N PRO A 21 -11.95 10.46 6.68
CA PRO A 21 -13.13 9.69 6.32
C PRO A 21 -12.78 8.56 5.35
N ALA A 22 -13.47 7.43 5.44
CA ALA A 22 -13.25 6.26 4.57
C ALA A 22 -13.35 6.61 3.07
N THR A 23 -14.19 7.58 2.70
CA THR A 23 -14.29 8.07 1.32
C THR A 23 -12.98 8.70 0.82
N ALA A 24 -12.34 9.54 1.64
CA ALA A 24 -11.06 10.17 1.29
C ALA A 24 -9.91 9.15 1.24
N GLN A 25 -10.05 8.03 1.96
CA GLN A 25 -9.09 6.92 1.88
C GLN A 25 -9.19 6.21 0.53
N VAL A 26 -10.40 5.85 0.09
CA VAL A 26 -10.62 5.18 -1.22
C VAL A 26 -10.18 6.06 -2.40
N GLU A 27 -10.29 7.39 -2.29
CA GLU A 27 -9.80 8.32 -3.32
C GLU A 27 -8.30 8.17 -3.61
N LEU A 28 -7.49 7.71 -2.64
CA LEU A 28 -6.06 7.42 -2.86
C LEU A 28 -5.84 6.27 -3.86
N CYS A 29 -6.83 5.38 -4.02
CA CYS A 29 -6.76 4.21 -4.88
C CYS A 29 -7.36 4.45 -6.25
N LEU A 30 -7.98 5.62 -6.50
CA LEU A 30 -8.74 5.88 -7.72
C LEU A 30 -7.92 5.59 -8.98
N GLU A 31 -6.69 6.11 -9.06
CA GLU A 31 -5.85 5.90 -10.24
C GLU A 31 -5.30 4.47 -10.33
N ALA A 32 -5.04 3.81 -9.21
CA ALA A 32 -4.64 2.40 -9.21
C ALA A 32 -5.78 1.51 -9.70
N GLU A 33 -7.01 1.72 -9.22
CA GLU A 33 -8.18 0.97 -9.65
C GLU A 33 -8.48 1.18 -11.14
N GLN A 34 -8.47 2.45 -11.60
CA GLN A 34 -8.64 2.78 -13.01
C GLN A 34 -7.58 2.11 -13.87
N PHE A 35 -6.32 2.13 -13.43
CA PHE A 35 -5.24 1.41 -14.13
C PHE A 35 -5.53 -0.10 -14.23
N MET A 36 -5.95 -0.74 -13.14
CA MET A 36 -6.28 -2.18 -13.16
C MET A 36 -7.43 -2.48 -14.13
N ARG A 37 -8.49 -1.67 -14.13
CA ARG A 37 -9.68 -1.89 -14.95
C ARG A 37 -9.45 -1.54 -16.41
N ASP A 38 -8.99 -0.32 -16.67
CA ASP A 38 -9.05 0.30 -17.99
C ASP A 38 -7.81 -0.02 -18.83
N VAL A 39 -6.65 -0.20 -18.17
CA VAL A 39 -5.38 -0.51 -18.85
C VAL A 39 -5.09 -2.01 -18.81
N MET A 40 -5.19 -2.63 -17.64
CA MET A 40 -4.88 -4.05 -17.48
C MET A 40 -6.06 -4.98 -17.79
N GLY A 41 -7.27 -4.44 -17.98
CA GLY A 41 -8.46 -5.23 -18.32
C GLY A 41 -8.89 -6.19 -17.20
N MET A 42 -8.54 -5.87 -15.95
CA MET A 42 -8.81 -6.72 -14.78
C MET A 42 -10.13 -6.34 -14.12
N THR A 43 -10.73 -7.30 -13.41
CA THR A 43 -11.77 -6.99 -12.43
C THR A 43 -11.10 -6.44 -11.18
N ALA A 44 -11.50 -5.27 -10.69
CA ALA A 44 -10.92 -4.65 -9.50
C ALA A 44 -12.00 -4.16 -8.52
N LEU A 45 -11.63 -4.02 -7.26
CA LEU A 45 -12.44 -3.43 -6.19
C LEU A 45 -11.53 -2.65 -5.25
N SER A 46 -11.90 -1.41 -4.89
CA SER A 46 -11.18 -0.61 -3.89
C SER A 46 -11.93 -0.51 -2.59
N GLU A 47 -11.20 -0.61 -1.48
CA GLU A 47 -11.71 -0.51 -0.13
C GLU A 47 -10.80 0.35 0.75
N PRO A 48 -11.34 1.06 1.74
CA PRO A 48 -10.51 1.73 2.74
C PRO A 48 -9.71 0.69 3.53
N ASP A 49 -8.49 1.03 3.93
CA ASP A 49 -7.61 0.12 4.64
C ASP A 49 -6.68 0.85 5.63
N THR A 50 -6.07 0.09 6.52
CA THR A 50 -4.98 0.57 7.38
C THR A 50 -3.72 -0.23 7.11
N ILE A 51 -2.71 0.44 6.54
CA ILE A 51 -1.51 -0.20 6.00
C ILE A 51 -0.33 -0.01 6.95
N ASP A 52 0.43 -1.08 7.20
CA ASP A 52 1.73 -0.99 7.88
C ASP A 52 2.76 -0.35 6.93
N ASP A 53 2.97 0.96 7.08
CA ASP A 53 3.96 1.69 6.29
C ASP A 53 5.33 1.60 6.95
N TRP A 54 6.20 0.77 6.37
CA TRP A 54 7.54 0.53 6.88
C TRP A 54 8.39 1.81 7.00
N ARG A 55 8.14 2.83 6.17
CA ARG A 55 8.90 4.10 6.19
C ARG A 55 8.66 4.88 7.47
N THR A 56 7.39 4.92 7.88
CA THR A 56 6.97 5.62 9.09
C THR A 56 6.94 4.70 10.32
N ARG A 57 6.98 3.38 10.11
CA ARG A 57 6.77 2.33 11.13
C ARG A 57 5.46 2.52 11.87
N LYS A 58 4.43 2.91 11.13
CA LYS A 58 3.09 3.21 11.65
C LYS A 58 2.04 2.55 10.78
N MET A 59 0.93 2.25 11.42
CA MET A 59 -0.33 1.98 10.72
C MET A 59 -0.86 3.29 10.14
N VAL A 60 -0.91 3.38 8.82
CA VAL A 60 -1.32 4.58 8.08
C VAL A 60 -2.66 4.33 7.41
N PRO A 61 -3.66 5.21 7.58
CA PRO A 61 -4.89 5.16 6.79
C PRO A 61 -4.57 5.28 5.30
N GLY A 62 -5.11 4.37 4.51
CA GLY A 62 -4.90 4.28 3.08
C GLY A 62 -6.03 3.49 2.46
N CYS A 63 -5.77 2.83 1.36
CA CYS A 63 -6.75 1.98 0.70
C CYS A 63 -6.07 0.80 0.04
N ARG A 64 -6.85 -0.24 -0.20
CA ARG A 64 -6.43 -1.39 -0.99
C ARG A 64 -7.23 -1.45 -2.28
N VAL A 65 -6.58 -1.89 -3.35
CA VAL A 65 -7.24 -2.39 -4.57
C VAL A 65 -6.98 -3.89 -4.64
N THR A 66 -8.04 -4.68 -4.68
CA THR A 66 -7.95 -6.11 -4.98
C THR A 66 -8.36 -6.28 -6.43
N ALA A 67 -7.50 -6.88 -7.25
CA ALA A 67 -7.78 -7.09 -8.66
C ALA A 67 -7.45 -8.51 -9.12
N ALA A 68 -8.25 -9.04 -10.03
CA ALA A 68 -8.12 -10.38 -10.59
C ALA A 68 -8.17 -10.38 -12.13
N GLY A 69 -7.42 -11.30 -12.74
CA GLY A 69 -7.39 -11.48 -14.18
C GLY A 69 -7.15 -12.95 -14.56
N GLY A 70 -7.44 -13.28 -15.82
CA GLY A 70 -7.18 -14.59 -16.42
C GLY A 70 -6.05 -14.51 -17.44
N SER A 71 -5.13 -15.48 -17.44
CA SER A 71 -4.08 -15.56 -18.45
C SER A 71 -3.58 -16.99 -18.67
N ARG A 72 -3.06 -17.26 -19.87
CA ARG A 72 -2.32 -18.49 -20.21
C ARG A 72 -0.80 -18.34 -20.04
N LEU A 73 -0.34 -17.12 -19.78
CA LEU A 73 1.08 -16.83 -19.63
C LEU A 73 1.59 -17.33 -18.28
N PRO A 74 2.88 -17.70 -18.18
CA PRO A 74 3.49 -17.97 -16.89
C PRO A 74 3.55 -16.68 -16.05
N SER A 75 3.47 -16.83 -14.72
CA SER A 75 3.47 -15.73 -13.75
C SER A 75 4.58 -14.70 -13.98
N SER A 76 5.80 -15.13 -14.34
CA SER A 76 6.92 -14.22 -14.61
C SER A 76 6.64 -13.26 -15.77
N GLN A 77 6.04 -13.74 -16.86
CA GLN A 77 5.69 -12.89 -18.01
C GLN A 77 4.54 -11.94 -17.69
N ILE A 78 3.59 -12.38 -16.85
CA ILE A 78 2.50 -11.51 -16.37
C ILE A 78 3.08 -10.37 -15.55
N VAL A 79 3.96 -10.68 -14.59
CA VAL A 79 4.60 -9.70 -13.70
C VAL A 79 5.47 -8.72 -14.48
N GLU A 80 6.33 -9.22 -15.39
CA GLU A 80 7.17 -8.37 -16.24
C GLU A 80 6.34 -7.43 -17.12
N GLY A 81 5.31 -7.96 -17.79
CA GLY A 81 4.41 -7.18 -18.62
C GLY A 81 3.62 -6.13 -17.84
N PHE A 82 3.12 -6.50 -16.65
CA PHE A 82 2.41 -5.60 -15.76
C PHE A 82 3.28 -4.40 -15.37
N TYR A 83 4.49 -4.64 -14.84
CA TYR A 83 5.34 -3.55 -14.38
C TYR A 83 5.89 -2.69 -15.52
N ALA A 84 6.12 -3.27 -16.70
CA ALA A 84 6.39 -2.48 -17.90
C ALA A 84 5.23 -1.52 -18.22
N GLN A 85 3.99 -1.99 -18.12
CA GLN A 85 2.82 -1.15 -18.38
C GLN A 85 2.64 -0.06 -17.31
N VAL A 86 2.87 -0.36 -16.03
CA VAL A 86 2.86 0.64 -14.95
C VAL A 86 3.79 1.81 -15.28
N GLU A 87 5.01 1.52 -15.76
CA GLU A 87 5.99 2.53 -16.15
C GLU A 87 5.57 3.31 -17.41
N ILE A 88 5.00 2.62 -18.42
CA ILE A 88 4.45 3.25 -19.63
C ILE A 88 3.32 4.24 -19.29
N GLU A 89 2.47 3.89 -18.32
CA GLU A 89 1.39 4.74 -17.82
C GLU A 89 1.88 5.89 -16.92
N GLY A 90 3.19 6.11 -16.82
CA GLY A 90 3.79 7.27 -16.17
C GLY A 90 3.87 7.18 -14.65
N TRP A 91 3.67 5.99 -14.07
CA TRP A 91 3.92 5.79 -12.66
C TRP A 91 5.42 5.84 -12.37
N THR A 92 5.82 6.59 -11.34
CA THR A 92 7.24 6.74 -10.99
C THR A 92 7.63 5.73 -9.93
N ARG A 93 8.64 4.90 -10.21
CA ARG A 93 9.14 3.96 -9.21
C ARG A 93 9.66 4.68 -7.98
N THR A 94 9.18 4.30 -6.81
CA THR A 94 9.68 4.83 -5.54
C THR A 94 10.69 3.86 -4.96
N PRO A 95 11.87 4.31 -4.51
CA PRO A 95 12.83 3.41 -3.89
C PRO A 95 12.24 2.77 -2.62
N ASP A 96 11.90 1.49 -2.67
CA ASP A 96 11.63 0.68 -1.49
C ASP A 96 12.85 -0.24 -1.26
N PRO A 97 13.51 -0.22 -0.10
CA PRO A 97 14.58 -1.15 0.21
C PRO A 97 14.10 -2.60 0.29
N ARG A 98 12.77 -2.84 0.32
CA ARG A 98 12.19 -4.16 0.12
C ARG A 98 11.99 -4.53 -1.33
N ASP A 99 12.02 -3.60 -2.31
CA ASP A 99 11.92 -3.95 -3.74
C ASP A 99 13.08 -4.92 -4.11
N ALA A 100 12.83 -6.23 -4.16
CA ALA A 100 13.83 -7.14 -4.68
C ALA A 100 13.71 -7.24 -6.22
N PRO A 101 14.84 -7.37 -6.94
CA PRO A 101 14.83 -7.47 -8.40
C PRO A 101 14.16 -8.73 -8.96
N ALA A 102 13.72 -9.67 -8.11
CA ALA A 102 12.96 -10.85 -8.48
C ALA A 102 11.54 -10.88 -7.85
N GLU A 103 11.11 -9.79 -7.22
CA GLU A 103 9.87 -9.77 -6.43
C GLU A 103 8.62 -9.47 -7.28
N ALA A 104 7.58 -10.22 -6.94
CA ALA A 104 6.20 -9.97 -7.33
C ALA A 104 5.63 -8.68 -6.71
N SER A 105 6.39 -7.92 -5.94
CA SER A 105 5.93 -6.73 -5.21
C SER A 105 6.81 -5.52 -5.48
N LEU A 106 6.25 -4.44 -6.02
CA LEU A 106 6.98 -3.20 -6.30
C LEU A 106 6.15 -1.96 -5.98
N ARG A 107 6.83 -0.91 -5.53
CA ARG A 107 6.20 0.36 -5.17
C ARG A 107 6.36 1.45 -6.23
N TYR A 108 5.25 2.07 -6.58
CA TYR A 108 5.18 3.18 -7.52
C TYR A 108 4.38 4.35 -6.96
N ARG A 109 4.69 5.55 -7.44
CA ARG A 109 4.02 6.80 -7.10
C ARG A 109 3.28 7.39 -8.28
N ARG A 110 2.06 7.85 -8.00
CA ARG A 110 1.27 8.69 -8.92
C ARG A 110 0.28 9.54 -8.14
N SER A 111 0.04 10.76 -8.61
CA SER A 111 -0.97 11.70 -8.05
C SER A 111 -0.96 11.85 -6.52
N GLY A 112 0.23 11.84 -5.91
CA GLY A 112 0.38 12.04 -4.47
C GLY A 112 0.11 10.79 -3.62
N ALA A 113 -0.07 9.61 -4.23
CA ALA A 113 -0.15 8.32 -3.54
C ALA A 113 1.08 7.45 -3.86
N ASP A 114 1.53 6.69 -2.86
CA ASP A 114 2.50 5.61 -3.01
C ASP A 114 1.76 4.26 -2.94
N CYS A 115 1.73 3.54 -4.05
CA CYS A 115 1.04 2.26 -4.18
C CYS A 115 2.03 1.10 -4.30
N LEU A 116 1.92 0.13 -3.39
CA LEU A 116 2.64 -1.12 -3.43
C LEU A 116 1.79 -2.15 -4.17
N PHE A 117 2.20 -2.54 -5.37
CA PHE A 117 1.54 -3.57 -6.17
C PHE A 117 2.12 -4.92 -5.78
N ASN A 118 1.28 -5.92 -5.46
CA ASN A 118 1.70 -7.25 -5.06
C ASN A 118 1.00 -8.28 -5.95
N PHE A 119 1.74 -8.93 -6.84
CA PHE A 119 1.25 -10.06 -7.62
C PHE A 119 1.19 -11.33 -6.77
N TYR A 120 0.17 -12.14 -6.99
CA TYR A 120 0.11 -13.52 -6.53
C TYR A 120 -0.75 -14.36 -7.49
N ASP A 121 -0.35 -15.61 -7.71
CA ASP A 121 -1.11 -16.55 -8.53
C ASP A 121 -2.05 -17.41 -7.67
N ASN A 122 -2.75 -18.34 -8.31
CA ASN A 122 -3.71 -19.24 -7.67
C ASN A 122 -3.12 -20.21 -6.63
N THR A 123 -1.80 -20.22 -6.40
CA THR A 123 -1.18 -21.00 -5.33
C THR A 123 -1.26 -20.32 -3.97
N THR A 124 -1.54 -19.02 -3.95
CA THR A 124 -1.69 -18.21 -2.74
C THR A 124 -3.06 -17.55 -2.71
N THR A 125 -3.68 -17.50 -1.55
CA THR A 125 -4.94 -16.76 -1.35
C THR A 125 -4.86 -15.91 -0.09
N LEU A 126 -5.50 -14.76 -0.12
CA LEU A 126 -5.64 -13.86 1.02
C LEU A 126 -6.93 -14.15 1.82
N ALA A 127 -7.84 -14.94 1.25
CA ALA A 127 -9.15 -15.31 1.79
C ALA A 127 -9.98 -14.09 2.23
N THR A 128 -9.93 -13.00 1.45
CA THR A 128 -10.71 -11.78 1.71
C THR A 128 -12.02 -11.78 0.91
N GLU A 129 -13.04 -11.08 1.39
CA GLU A 129 -14.31 -10.94 0.65
C GLU A 129 -14.09 -10.29 -0.73
N ALA A 130 -13.27 -9.24 -0.79
CA ALA A 130 -12.93 -8.59 -2.05
C ALA A 130 -12.26 -9.54 -3.04
N GLU A 131 -11.32 -10.38 -2.60
CA GLU A 131 -10.65 -11.37 -3.46
C GLU A 131 -11.66 -12.36 -4.04
N LEU A 132 -12.58 -12.88 -3.23
CA LEU A 132 -13.64 -13.77 -3.70
C LEU A 132 -14.51 -13.07 -4.76
N VAL A 133 -14.97 -11.85 -4.46
CA VAL A 133 -15.82 -11.06 -5.37
C VAL A 133 -15.14 -10.81 -6.71
N VAL A 134 -13.89 -10.36 -6.73
CA VAL A 134 -13.20 -10.07 -7.99
C VAL A 134 -12.85 -11.34 -8.75
N SER A 135 -12.46 -12.41 -8.05
CA SER A 135 -12.09 -13.70 -8.66
C SER A 135 -13.28 -14.37 -9.34
N ASP A 136 -14.43 -14.40 -8.67
CA ASP A 136 -15.67 -14.99 -9.20
C ASP A 136 -16.19 -14.24 -10.44
N ALA A 137 -15.86 -12.95 -10.54
CA ALA A 137 -16.26 -12.09 -11.65
C ALA A 137 -15.30 -12.18 -12.86
N VAL A 138 -14.17 -12.90 -12.79
CA VAL A 138 -13.27 -13.07 -13.94
C VAL A 138 -13.80 -14.19 -14.86
N PRO A 139 -14.18 -13.89 -16.11
CA PRO A 139 -14.48 -14.92 -17.08
C PRO A 139 -13.19 -15.59 -17.56
N LEU A 140 -12.98 -16.87 -17.21
CA LEU A 140 -11.82 -17.63 -17.66
C LEU A 140 -12.12 -18.39 -18.96
N ALA A 141 -11.29 -18.18 -19.98
CA ALA A 141 -11.29 -19.01 -21.18
C ALA A 141 -10.59 -20.36 -20.91
N THR A 142 -10.80 -21.34 -21.80
CA THR A 142 -10.13 -22.64 -21.69
C THR A 142 -8.61 -22.48 -21.63
N GLY A 143 -7.98 -23.07 -20.61
CA GLY A 143 -6.54 -23.06 -20.41
C GLY A 143 -5.98 -21.80 -19.74
N GLU A 144 -6.82 -20.83 -19.37
CA GLU A 144 -6.40 -19.71 -18.53
C GLU A 144 -6.36 -20.10 -17.05
N ALA A 145 -5.41 -19.51 -16.33
CA ALA A 145 -5.34 -19.54 -14.89
C ALA A 145 -5.65 -18.15 -14.33
N LEU A 146 -6.29 -18.14 -13.17
CA LEU A 146 -6.53 -16.93 -12.40
C LEU A 146 -5.21 -16.44 -11.77
N PHE A 147 -5.01 -15.14 -11.80
CA PHE A 147 -3.99 -14.45 -11.02
C PHE A 147 -4.57 -13.17 -10.42
N ASN A 148 -3.89 -12.62 -9.42
CA ASN A 148 -4.35 -11.47 -8.69
C ASN A 148 -3.23 -10.46 -8.47
N PHE A 149 -3.67 -9.24 -8.19
CA PHE A 149 -2.85 -8.17 -7.64
C PHE A 149 -3.54 -7.57 -6.42
N LEU A 150 -2.82 -7.46 -5.31
CA LEU A 150 -3.17 -6.62 -4.18
C LEU A 150 -2.36 -5.33 -4.25
N VAL A 151 -3.03 -4.19 -4.41
CA VAL A 151 -2.41 -2.87 -4.40
C VAL A 151 -2.70 -2.19 -3.08
N LEU A 152 -1.68 -1.71 -2.38
CA LEU A 152 -1.81 -0.99 -1.12
C LEU A 152 -1.32 0.44 -1.30
N CYS A 153 -2.23 1.40 -1.28
CA CYS A 153 -1.93 2.81 -1.51
C CYS A 153 -1.99 3.61 -0.21
N THR A 154 -0.93 4.38 0.06
CA THR A 154 -0.86 5.35 1.16
C THR A 154 -0.52 6.73 0.61
N PRO A 155 -0.75 7.82 1.38
CA PRO A 155 -0.26 9.13 1.00
C PRO A 155 1.25 9.10 0.72
N ALA A 156 1.67 9.84 -0.31
CA ALA A 156 3.07 9.89 -0.68
C ALA A 156 3.92 10.41 0.47
N ALA A 157 5.03 9.72 0.75
CA ALA A 157 6.00 10.15 1.76
C ALA A 157 7.44 10.03 1.23
N PRO A 158 8.41 10.73 1.85
CA PRO A 158 9.81 10.58 1.47
C PRO A 158 10.29 9.12 1.61
N ALA A 159 11.28 8.72 0.81
CA ALA A 159 11.95 7.44 1.02
C ALA A 159 12.66 7.43 2.39
N ALA A 160 12.64 6.28 3.07
CA ALA A 160 13.35 6.09 4.33
C ALA A 160 14.52 5.11 4.14
N PRO A 161 15.69 5.33 4.77
CA PRO A 161 16.76 4.34 4.77
C PRO A 161 16.29 3.02 5.42
N ARG A 162 16.89 1.87 5.05
CA ARG A 162 16.84 0.68 5.92
C ARG A 162 17.34 1.12 7.29
N GLY A 163 16.60 0.81 8.35
CA GLY A 163 17.05 1.12 9.69
C GLY A 163 18.50 0.67 9.87
N SER A 164 19.36 1.58 10.36
CA SER A 164 20.59 1.15 11.00
C SER A 164 20.19 0.18 12.11
N THR A 165 20.72 -1.04 12.09
CA THR A 165 21.04 -1.71 13.34
C THR A 165 21.88 -0.72 14.14
N THR A 166 21.26 0.04 15.03
CA THR A 166 21.99 0.54 16.19
C THR A 166 22.47 -0.73 16.89
N PRO A 167 23.78 -0.96 17.04
CA PRO A 167 24.25 -2.05 17.87
C PRO A 167 23.56 -1.89 19.22
N ASP A 168 22.87 -2.93 19.68
CA ASP A 168 22.36 -3.00 21.04
C ASP A 168 23.57 -2.74 21.95
N SER A 169 23.69 -1.52 22.48
CA SER A 169 24.65 -1.19 23.52
C SER A 169 24.16 -1.76 24.85
N ARG A 170 23.77 -3.05 24.85
CA ARG A 170 23.77 -3.86 26.05
C ARG A 170 25.22 -4.20 26.34
N PRO A 171 25.78 -3.73 27.46
CA PRO A 171 27.06 -4.24 27.91
C PRO A 171 26.92 -5.76 28.14
N ASP A 172 27.77 -6.52 27.46
CA ASP A 172 27.88 -7.96 27.59
C ASP A 172 28.31 -8.29 29.03
N PRO A 173 27.47 -8.95 29.86
CA PRO A 173 27.75 -9.15 31.28
C PRO A 173 28.86 -10.18 31.57
N MET A 174 29.55 -10.69 30.55
CA MET A 174 30.48 -11.82 30.67
C MET A 174 31.95 -11.51 30.36
N SER A 175 32.34 -10.24 30.13
CA SER A 175 33.73 -9.89 29.82
C SER A 175 34.67 -9.80 31.06
N GLY A 176 34.28 -10.39 32.19
CA GLY A 176 34.95 -10.21 33.49
C GLY A 176 35.58 -11.46 34.13
N LEU A 177 35.74 -12.59 33.43
CA LEU A 177 36.44 -13.75 33.98
C LEU A 177 37.42 -14.36 32.96
N ARG A 178 38.64 -13.83 32.92
CA ARG A 178 39.88 -14.54 32.56
C ARG A 178 41.06 -13.71 33.00
N SER A 179 41.53 -13.96 34.22
CA SER A 179 42.91 -13.74 34.68
C SER A 179 43.07 -14.38 36.06
N SER A 180 43.53 -15.63 36.06
CA SER A 180 44.26 -16.28 37.15
C SER A 180 45.13 -17.36 36.52
#